data_AF-A0A0R1ULW4-F1
#
_entry.id   AF-A0A0R1ULW4-F1
#
_cell.length_a   1.000
_cell.length_b   1.000
_cell.length_c   1.000
_cell.angle_alpha   90.00
_cell.angle_beta   90.00
_cell.angle_gamma   90.00
#
_symmetry.space_group_name_H-M   'P 1'
#
loop_
_entity.id
_entity.type
_entity.pdbx_description
1 polymer ?
#
loop_
_entity_poly.entity_id
_entity_poly.type
_entity_poly.pdbx_seq_one_letter_code
_entity_poly.pdbx_strand_id
1 'polypeptide(L)'
;MLNIWLAEEVVDCVGCAMRNMTKESQRILLSRYSDQMLTYNIARELSISSSTYSRKQEKALCEFADRFEFQLVKHGIHTEIDDLHVYPDKE
;
A
#
# COMPACT_ATOMS: atom_id res chain seq x y z
N MET A 1 12.72 -1.42 -24.40
CA MET A 1 13.43 -0.28 -23.77
C MET A 1 12.42 0.39 -22.84
N LEU A 2 12.23 -0.12 -21.63
CA LEU A 2 11.31 0.45 -20.61
C LEU A 2 11.48 -0.38 -19.33
N ASN A 3 12.17 0.14 -18.31
CA ASN A 3 12.21 -0.52 -16.99
C ASN A 3 12.52 0.52 -15.90
N ILE A 4 13.40 1.48 -16.22
CA ILE A 4 13.71 2.60 -15.31
C ILE A 4 12.55 3.61 -15.29
N TRP A 5 12.07 4.03 -16.47
CA TRP A 5 10.97 5.01 -16.56
C TRP A 5 9.67 4.50 -15.93
N LEU A 6 9.30 3.25 -16.22
CA LEU A 6 8.15 2.60 -15.57
C LEU A 6 8.36 2.50 -14.04
N ALA A 7 9.57 2.18 -13.57
CA ALA A 7 9.85 2.15 -12.13
C ALA A 7 9.72 3.52 -11.47
N GLU A 8 10.15 4.61 -12.13
CA GLU A 8 9.98 5.97 -11.64
C GLU A 8 8.49 6.33 -11.52
N GLU A 9 7.68 6.03 -12.53
CA GLU A 9 6.24 6.31 -12.49
C GLU A 9 5.51 5.48 -11.43
N VAL A 10 5.89 4.22 -11.24
CA VAL A 10 5.37 3.38 -10.16
C VAL A 10 5.69 3.99 -8.79
N VAL A 11 6.94 4.42 -8.57
CA VAL A 11 7.35 5.07 -7.32
C VAL A 11 6.56 6.36 -7.08
N ASP A 12 6.34 7.17 -8.11
CA ASP A 12 5.53 8.37 -8.02
C ASP A 12 4.06 8.06 -7.68
N CYS A 13 3.49 7.00 -8.26
CA CYS A 13 2.15 6.52 -7.95
C CYS A 13 2.06 6.07 -6.48
N VAL A 14 3.04 5.32 -5.98
CA VAL A 14 3.13 4.92 -4.55
C VAL A 14 3.20 6.16 -3.66
N GLY A 15 4.07 7.12 -3.99
CA GLY A 15 4.20 8.36 -3.24
C GLY A 15 2.90 9.18 -3.21
N CYS A 16 2.20 9.27 -4.34
CA CYS A 16 0.90 9.93 -4.43
C CYS A 16 -0.18 9.19 -3.63
N ALA A 17 -0.23 7.86 -3.70
CA ALA A 17 -1.18 7.05 -2.93
C ALA A 17 -0.95 7.24 -1.42
N MET A 18 0.30 7.10 -0.97
CA MET A 18 0.71 7.31 0.42
C MET A 18 0.34 8.71 0.92
N ARG A 19 0.64 9.78 0.17
CA ARG A 19 0.31 11.17 0.58
C ARG A 19 -1.18 11.42 0.76
N ASN A 20 -2.03 10.73 -0.01
CA ASN A 20 -3.48 10.90 0.07
C ASN A 20 -4.14 10.02 1.15
N MET A 21 -3.39 9.05 1.69
CA MET A 21 -3.39 8.53 3.07
C MET A 21 -4.22 9.26 4.15
N THR A 22 -5.09 8.59 4.90
CA THR A 22 -5.28 8.99 6.30
C THR A 22 -3.95 8.86 7.06
N LYS A 23 -3.67 9.76 7.99
CA LYS A 23 -2.43 9.74 8.80
C LYS A 23 -2.28 8.43 9.59
N GLU A 24 -3.38 7.85 10.03
CA GLU A 24 -3.39 6.57 10.74
C GLU A 24 -2.92 5.43 9.83
N SER A 25 -3.53 5.29 8.64
CA SER A 25 -3.15 4.25 7.69
C SER A 25 -1.71 4.41 7.18
N GLN A 26 -1.27 5.65 6.90
CA GLN A 26 0.14 5.93 6.59
C GLN A 26 1.06 5.41 7.68
N ARG A 27 0.77 5.74 8.96
CA ARG A 27 1.60 5.31 10.09
C ARG A 27 1.65 3.80 10.21
N ILE A 28 0.51 3.11 10.07
CA ILE A 28 0.44 1.65 10.12
C ILE A 28 1.29 1.01 9.02
N LEU A 29 1.18 1.48 7.77
CA LEU A 29 1.96 0.93 6.67
C LEU A 29 3.45 1.26 6.79
N LEU A 30 3.81 2.49 7.16
CA LEU A 30 5.20 2.86 7.39
C LEU A 30 5.82 1.99 8.49
N SER A 31 5.15 1.81 9.62
CA SER A 31 5.63 0.92 10.69
C SER A 31 5.74 -0.55 10.26
N ARG A 32 4.93 -1.00 9.29
CA ARG A 32 5.00 -2.37 8.77
C ARG A 32 6.18 -2.59 7.84
N TYR A 33 6.52 -1.60 7.03
CA TYR A 33 7.50 -1.71 5.95
C TYR A 33 8.84 -1.00 6.25
N SER A 34 8.95 -0.23 7.34
CA SER A 34 10.21 0.44 7.74
C SER A 34 11.24 -0.54 8.30
N ASP A 35 10.78 -1.47 9.11
CA ASP A 35 11.60 -2.42 9.83
C ASP A 35 10.96 -3.78 9.66
N GLN A 36 11.74 -4.83 9.40
CA GLN A 36 11.26 -6.22 9.27
C GLN A 36 10.74 -6.79 10.62
N MET A 37 10.01 -5.98 11.38
CA MET A 37 9.48 -6.28 12.70
C MET A 37 8.26 -7.17 12.59
N LEU A 38 8.21 -8.15 13.49
CA LEU A 38 7.02 -8.95 13.72
C LEU A 38 5.85 -8.03 14.10
N THR A 39 4.66 -8.34 13.58
CA THR A 39 3.39 -7.64 13.84
C THR A 39 3.16 -7.33 15.32
N TYR A 40 3.55 -8.26 16.19
CA TYR A 40 3.46 -8.12 17.65
C TYR A 40 4.28 -6.94 18.19
N ASN A 41 5.50 -6.73 17.69
CA ASN A 41 6.37 -5.65 18.16
C ASN A 41 5.82 -4.29 17.75
N ILE A 42 5.27 -4.19 16.54
CA ILE A 42 4.64 -2.96 16.03
C ILE A 42 3.36 -2.65 16.82
N ALA A 43 2.52 -3.66 17.08
CA ALA A 43 1.32 -3.49 17.89
C ALA A 43 1.67 -2.97 19.30
N ARG A 44 2.75 -3.48 19.90
CA ARG A 44 3.27 -3.03 21.19
C ARG A 44 3.73 -1.57 21.15
N GLU A 45 4.48 -1.15 20.14
CA GLU A 45 4.91 0.26 19.98
C GLU A 45 3.72 1.21 19.81
N LEU A 46 2.69 0.75 19.11
CA LEU A 46 1.45 1.49 18.92
C LEU A 46 0.49 1.40 20.12
N SER A 47 0.87 0.69 21.18
CA SER A 47 0.05 0.48 22.39
C SER A 47 -1.35 -0.08 22.07
N ILE A 48 -1.45 -1.00 21.11
CA ILE A 48 -2.69 -1.68 20.72
C ILE A 48 -2.52 -3.20 20.72
N SER A 49 -3.64 -3.94 20.77
CA SER A 49 -3.58 -5.40 20.62
C SER A 49 -3.16 -5.79 19.19
N SER A 50 -2.52 -6.96 19.05
CA SER A 50 -2.19 -7.52 17.73
C SER A 50 -3.44 -7.67 16.84
N SER A 51 -4.59 -8.05 17.41
CA SER A 51 -5.85 -8.16 16.67
C SER A 51 -6.36 -6.81 16.15
N THR A 52 -6.21 -5.76 16.94
CA THR A 52 -6.56 -4.39 16.53
C THR A 52 -5.60 -3.91 15.45
N TYR A 53 -4.31 -4.19 15.60
CA TYR A 53 -3.31 -3.86 14.59
C TYR A 53 -3.61 -4.54 13.26
N SER A 54 -3.88 -5.86 13.25
CA SER A 54 -4.20 -6.59 12.01
C SER A 54 -5.41 -5.99 11.29
N ARG A 55 -6.49 -5.65 12.00
CA ARG A 55 -7.66 -4.98 11.40
C ARG A 55 -7.33 -3.61 10.82
N LYS A 56 -6.52 -2.82 11.54
CA LYS A 56 -6.07 -1.50 11.06
C LYS A 56 -5.14 -1.61 9.86
N GLN A 57 -4.27 -2.62 9.85
CA GLN A 57 -3.38 -2.92 8.74
C GLN A 57 -4.17 -3.28 7.49
N GLU A 58 -5.17 -4.16 7.61
CA GLU A 58 -6.00 -4.54 6.46
C GLU A 58 -6.78 -3.35 5.91
N LYS A 59 -7.39 -2.54 6.78
CA LYS A 59 -8.02 -1.28 6.38
C LYS A 59 -7.04 -0.34 5.66
N ALA A 60 -5.82 -0.21 6.18
CA ALA A 60 -4.80 0.63 5.58
C ALA A 60 -4.34 0.11 4.21
N LEU A 61 -4.26 -1.21 4.02
CA LEU A 61 -3.93 -1.83 2.74
C LEU A 61 -5.02 -1.60 1.69
N CYS A 62 -6.30 -1.78 2.04
CA CYS A 62 -7.40 -1.46 1.12
C CYS A 62 -7.39 0.02 0.73
N GLU A 63 -7.22 0.91 1.71
CA GLU A 63 -7.16 2.35 1.49
C GLU A 63 -5.96 2.76 0.61
N PHE A 64 -4.86 2.02 0.67
CA PHE A 64 -3.71 2.22 -0.21
C PHE A 64 -4.00 1.72 -1.62
N ALA A 65 -4.56 0.51 -1.74
CA ALA A 65 -4.88 -0.11 -3.02
C ALA A 65 -5.81 0.77 -3.86
N ASP A 66 -6.91 1.25 -3.28
CA ASP A 66 -7.87 2.13 -3.97
C ASP A 66 -7.17 3.39 -4.52
N ARG A 67 -6.30 4.00 -3.72
CA ARG A 67 -5.59 5.22 -4.12
C ARG A 67 -4.49 4.96 -5.13
N PHE A 68 -3.80 3.83 -5.01
CA PHE A 68 -2.74 3.45 -5.92
C PHE A 68 -3.30 3.10 -7.28
N GLU A 69 -4.37 2.29 -7.36
CA GLU A 69 -5.10 1.99 -8.60
C GLU A 69 -5.54 3.28 -9.31
N PHE A 70 -6.11 4.24 -8.56
CA PHE A 70 -6.45 5.55 -9.12
C PHE A 70 -5.22 6.28 -9.73
N GLN A 71 -4.05 6.22 -9.09
CA GLN A 71 -2.84 6.85 -9.65
C GLN A 71 -2.36 6.14 -10.92
N LEU A 72 -2.44 4.81 -10.98
CA LEU A 72 -2.04 4.06 -12.16
C LEU A 72 -2.91 4.38 -13.38
N VAL A 73 -4.22 4.49 -13.17
CA VAL A 73 -5.16 4.93 -14.22
C VAL A 73 -4.84 6.37 -14.64
N LYS A 74 -4.58 7.26 -13.67
CA LYS A 74 -4.24 8.67 -13.94
C LYS A 74 -2.95 8.84 -14.75
N HIS A 75 -1.93 8.02 -14.49
CA HIS A 75 -0.65 8.05 -15.22
C HIS A 75 -0.68 7.20 -16.50
N GLY A 76 -1.75 6.46 -16.77
CA GLY A 76 -1.91 5.67 -17.99
C GLY A 76 -1.19 4.31 -17.97
N ILE A 77 -0.61 3.91 -16.83
CA ILE A 77 0.21 2.69 -16.70
C ILE A 77 -0.50 1.48 -16.08
N HIS A 78 -1.81 1.58 -15.83
CA HIS A 78 -2.62 0.50 -15.26
C HIS A 78 -2.57 -0.85 -16.03
N THR A 79 -2.26 -0.84 -17.33
CA THR A 79 -2.08 -2.06 -18.15
C THR A 79 -0.63 -2.54 -18.21
N GLU A 80 0.33 -1.77 -17.68
CA GLU A 80 1.75 -2.13 -17.64
C GLU A 80 2.14 -2.83 -16.33
N ILE A 81 1.21 -2.91 -15.39
CA ILE A 81 1.39 -3.60 -14.11
C ILE A 81 0.38 -4.74 -14.03
N ASP A 82 0.84 -5.95 -14.30
CA ASP A 82 0.02 -7.15 -14.49
C ASP A 82 -0.77 -7.60 -13.23
N ASP A 83 -0.46 -7.08 -12.03
CA ASP A 83 -0.79 -7.79 -10.78
C ASP A 83 -1.27 -6.89 -9.63
N LEU A 84 -2.24 -6.01 -9.89
CA LEU A 84 -2.92 -5.23 -8.84
C LEU A 84 -4.30 -5.74 -8.48
N HIS A 85 -4.94 -6.46 -9.40
CA HIS A 85 -6.22 -7.08 -9.14
C HIS A 85 -5.99 -8.39 -8.40
N VAL A 86 -5.89 -8.32 -7.07
CA VAL A 86 -5.97 -9.50 -6.17
C VAL A 86 -7.39 -10.10 -6.14
N TYR A 87 -8.28 -9.63 -7.02
CA TYR A 87 -9.49 -10.36 -7.35
C TYR A 87 -9.12 -11.27 -8.52
N PRO A 88 -9.07 -12.61 -8.34
CA PRO A 88 -8.95 -13.47 -9.50
C PRO A 88 -10.05 -13.10 -10.47
N ASP A 89 -9.68 -12.93 -11.75
CA ASP A 89 -10.59 -12.70 -12.86
C ASP A 89 -11.46 -13.94 -13.12
N LYS A 90 -12.28 -14.30 -12.13
CA LYS A 90 -13.29 -15.35 -12.12
C LYS A 90 -12.81 -16.78 -12.44
N GLU A 91 -13.59 -17.71 -11.90
CA GLU A 91 -13.60 -19.15 -12.20
C GLU A 91 -13.82 -19.45 -13.69
#